data_AF-A0A183M8T6-F1
#
_entry.id   AF-A0A183M8T6-F1
#
_cell.length_a   1.000
_cell.length_b   1.000
_cell.length_c   1.000
_cell.angle_alpha   90.00
_cell.angle_beta   90.00
_cell.angle_gamma   90.00
#
_symmetry.space_group_name_H-M   'P 1'
#
loop_
_entity.id
_entity.type
_entity.pdbx_description
1 polymer ?
#
loop_
_entity_poly.entity_id
_entity_poly.type
_entity_poly.pdbx_seq_one_letter_code
_entity_poly.pdbx_strand_id
1 'polypeptide(L)'
;MFAVGLKLEAIDKRNPSLACVATIKDCIGDYILIHFDGWDSGFDQWAHISSELLRPVGYCEDHEQVLSIPSDWSNRRNGFSWKLYLKETNSKPVPKEAFDEITKFAKSSQQFLINQRLEAVDKRCPSLVRVANVVDNTPPGFLTLGYDGWPDKYNIRIEVSSLDLFPVGYCHASGHPLQVPPGCKFLIFD
;
A
#
# COMPACT_ATOMS: atom_id res chain seq x y z
N MET A 1 6.07 6.91 17.38
CA MET A 1 5.88 6.91 15.92
C MET A 1 6.64 5.72 15.35
N PHE A 2 6.24 5.19 14.19
CA PHE A 2 6.80 3.96 13.59
C PHE A 2 8.34 3.90 13.69
N ALA A 3 8.88 2.79 14.18
CA ALA A 3 10.31 2.66 14.47
C ALA A 3 10.79 1.21 14.33
N VAL A 4 12.07 1.05 14.00
CA VAL A 4 12.71 -0.26 13.84
C VAL A 4 12.52 -1.13 15.09
N GLY A 5 12.19 -2.40 14.87
CA GLY A 5 11.92 -3.40 15.91
C GLY A 5 10.50 -3.38 16.47
N LEU A 6 9.69 -2.37 16.14
CA LEU A 6 8.27 -2.39 16.49
C LEU A 6 7.49 -3.37 15.60
N LYS A 7 6.45 -3.97 16.18
CA LYS A 7 5.61 -4.97 15.50
C LYS A 7 4.24 -4.42 15.14
N LEU A 8 3.71 -4.93 14.05
CA LEU A 8 2.40 -4.58 13.51
C LEU A 8 1.81 -5.76 12.74
N GLU A 9 0.61 -5.58 12.20
CA GLU A 9 0.03 -6.47 11.20
C GLU A 9 0.18 -5.83 9.82
N ALA A 10 0.59 -6.60 8.82
CA ALA A 10 0.79 -6.08 7.46
C ALA A 10 0.20 -7.03 6.41
N ILE A 11 -0.43 -6.46 5.40
CA ILE A 11 -0.93 -7.20 4.23
C ILE A 11 0.20 -7.36 3.21
N ASP A 12 0.39 -8.57 2.68
CA ASP A 12 1.31 -8.81 1.57
C ASP A 12 0.80 -8.15 0.29
N LYS A 13 1.59 -7.24 -0.29
CA LYS A 13 1.25 -6.57 -1.56
C LYS A 13 1.08 -7.56 -2.72
N ARG A 14 1.78 -8.70 -2.66
CA ARG A 14 1.74 -9.75 -3.70
C ARG A 14 0.50 -10.62 -3.53
N ASN A 15 0.01 -10.79 -2.30
CA ASN A 15 -1.22 -11.49 -1.98
C ASN A 15 -2.09 -10.68 -0.99
N PRO A 16 -2.95 -9.76 -1.47
CA PRO A 16 -3.74 -8.89 -0.60
C PRO A 16 -4.76 -9.58 0.32
N SER A 17 -4.98 -10.89 0.15
CA SER A 17 -5.81 -11.67 1.08
C SER A 17 -5.06 -12.12 2.34
N LEU A 18 -3.75 -11.91 2.39
CA LEU A 18 -2.87 -12.43 3.42
C LEU A 18 -2.35 -11.30 4.31
N ALA A 19 -2.93 -11.21 5.51
CA ALA A 19 -2.39 -10.40 6.60
C ALA A 19 -1.40 -11.23 7.43
N CYS A 20 -0.30 -10.62 7.85
CA CYS A 20 0.81 -11.31 8.50
C CYS A 20 1.28 -10.55 9.76
N VAL A 21 1.80 -11.29 10.72
CA VAL A 21 2.67 -10.75 11.78
C VAL A 21 3.90 -10.13 11.13
N ALA A 22 4.21 -8.88 11.45
CA ALA A 22 5.31 -8.19 10.82
C ALA A 22 6.11 -7.31 11.79
N THR A 23 7.37 -7.08 11.42
CA THR A 23 8.32 -6.22 12.14
C THR A 23 8.82 -5.12 11.22
N ILE A 24 8.95 -3.90 11.76
CA ILE A 24 9.65 -2.81 11.07
C ILE A 24 11.15 -3.10 11.10
N LYS A 25 11.72 -3.38 9.94
CA LYS A 25 13.14 -3.71 9.78
C LYS A 25 14.01 -2.48 9.55
N ASP A 26 13.49 -1.47 8.86
CA ASP A 26 14.21 -0.23 8.55
C ASP A 26 13.23 0.94 8.33
N CYS A 27 13.73 2.18 8.39
CA CYS A 27 12.95 3.41 8.19
C CYS A 27 13.71 4.43 7.33
N ILE A 28 13.05 5.01 6.33
CA ILE A 28 13.56 6.13 5.53
C ILE A 28 12.44 7.19 5.41
N GLY A 29 12.56 8.28 6.17
CA GLY A 29 11.50 9.30 6.26
C GLY A 29 10.18 8.66 6.70
N ASP A 30 9.12 8.88 5.91
CA ASP A 30 7.79 8.32 6.14
C ASP A 30 7.59 6.92 5.51
N TYR A 31 8.68 6.29 5.06
CA TYR A 31 8.67 4.91 4.57
C TYR A 31 9.30 3.96 5.58
N ILE A 32 8.70 2.79 5.72
CA ILE A 32 9.17 1.72 6.57
C ILE A 32 9.34 0.43 5.77
N LEU A 33 10.39 -0.33 6.08
CA LEU A 33 10.63 -1.65 5.52
C LEU A 33 9.95 -2.68 6.40
N ILE A 34 8.93 -3.34 5.87
CA ILE A 34 8.16 -4.38 6.54
C ILE A 34 8.84 -5.72 6.31
N HIS A 35 9.22 -6.39 7.39
CA HIS A 35 9.60 -7.79 7.41
C HIS A 35 8.42 -8.64 7.87
N PHE A 36 8.08 -9.68 7.12
CA PHE A 36 7.06 -10.66 7.51
C PHE A 36 7.69 -11.73 8.40
N ASP A 37 7.28 -11.80 9.66
CA ASP A 37 7.97 -12.61 10.66
C ASP A 37 7.89 -14.11 10.29
N GLY A 38 9.04 -14.77 10.23
CA GLY A 38 9.14 -16.18 9.82
C GLY A 38 9.25 -16.41 8.32
N TRP A 39 9.31 -15.34 7.51
CA TRP A 39 9.52 -15.41 6.06
C TRP A 39 10.96 -15.04 5.71
N ASP A 40 11.38 -15.35 4.48
CA ASP A 40 12.69 -14.91 3.98
C ASP A 40 12.73 -13.40 3.72
N SER A 41 13.89 -12.77 3.91
CA SER A 41 14.08 -11.33 3.72
C SER A 41 13.85 -10.83 2.29
N GLY A 42 13.87 -11.71 1.28
CA GLY A 42 13.48 -11.37 -0.10
C GLY A 42 11.99 -11.04 -0.28
N PHE A 43 11.18 -11.28 0.76
CA PHE A 43 9.77 -10.88 0.82
C PHE A 43 9.54 -9.53 1.51
N ASP A 44 10.59 -8.90 2.06
CA ASP A 44 10.47 -7.60 2.74
C ASP A 44 9.93 -6.52 1.76
N GLN A 45 9.06 -5.64 2.26
CA GLN A 45 8.34 -4.66 1.43
C GLN A 45 8.39 -3.27 2.05
N TRP A 46 8.80 -2.28 1.25
CA TRP A 46 8.68 -0.87 1.63
C TRP A 46 7.22 -0.42 1.56
N ALA A 47 6.74 0.24 2.60
CA ALA A 47 5.43 0.87 2.65
C ALA A 47 5.54 2.29 3.23
N HIS A 48 4.75 3.21 2.70
CA HIS A 48 4.55 4.49 3.37
C HIS A 48 3.75 4.24 4.65
N ILE A 49 4.02 4.97 5.73
CA ILE A 49 3.33 4.83 7.02
C ILE A 49 1.80 5.05 6.94
N SER A 50 1.32 5.69 5.88
CA SER A 50 -0.13 5.87 5.60
C SER A 50 -0.76 4.79 4.72
N SER A 51 -0.03 3.73 4.37
CA SER A 51 -0.58 2.62 3.60
C SER A 51 -1.71 1.93 4.38
N GLU A 52 -2.86 1.72 3.73
CA GLU A 52 -3.99 0.94 4.28
C GLU A 52 -3.64 -0.54 4.51
N LEU A 53 -2.48 -0.98 4.03
CA LEU A 53 -1.96 -2.33 4.22
C LEU A 53 -1.30 -2.53 5.58
N LEU A 54 -1.06 -1.46 6.34
CA LEU A 54 -0.46 -1.48 7.66
C LEU A 54 -1.56 -1.34 8.73
N ARG A 55 -1.52 -2.20 9.75
CA ARG A 55 -2.54 -2.27 10.79
C ARG A 55 -1.93 -2.44 12.18
N PRO A 56 -2.58 -1.91 13.24
CA PRO A 56 -2.10 -2.14 14.59
C PRO A 56 -2.19 -3.63 14.97
N VAL A 57 -1.35 -4.04 15.92
CA VAL A 57 -1.45 -5.36 16.54
C VAL A 57 -2.86 -5.58 17.11
N GLY A 58 -3.47 -6.73 16.79
CA GLY A 58 -4.82 -7.11 17.22
C GLY A 58 -5.92 -6.79 16.20
N TYR A 59 -5.61 -6.07 15.12
CA TYR A 59 -6.60 -5.66 14.13
C TYR A 59 -7.33 -6.87 13.51
N CYS A 60 -6.60 -7.90 13.10
CA CYS A 60 -7.18 -9.10 12.51
C CYS A 60 -8.12 -9.82 13.48
N GLU A 61 -7.78 -9.89 14.77
CA GLU A 61 -8.66 -10.47 15.80
C GLU A 61 -9.94 -9.64 15.95
N ASP A 62 -9.82 -8.31 16.05
CA ASP A 62 -10.96 -7.38 16.20
C ASP A 62 -11.94 -7.42 15.00
N HIS A 63 -11.46 -7.80 13.81
CA HIS A 63 -12.24 -7.79 12.55
C HIS A 63 -12.51 -9.19 12.00
N GLU A 64 -12.30 -10.25 12.80
CA GLU A 64 -12.52 -11.65 12.41
C GLU A 64 -11.75 -12.06 11.13
N GLN A 65 -10.56 -11.48 10.94
CA GLN A 65 -9.67 -11.79 9.82
C GLN A 65 -8.59 -12.79 10.24
N VAL A 66 -8.18 -13.64 9.30
CA VAL A 66 -7.11 -14.61 9.54
C VAL A 66 -5.75 -13.89 9.51
N LEU A 67 -5.00 -14.02 10.60
CA LEU A 67 -3.62 -13.56 10.69
C LEU A 67 -2.66 -14.72 10.41
N SER A 68 -1.77 -14.55 9.45
CA SER A 68 -0.64 -15.44 9.21
C SER A 68 0.41 -15.22 10.29
N ILE A 69 0.67 -16.26 11.07
CA ILE A 69 1.61 -16.25 12.18
C ILE A 69 2.96 -16.85 11.76
N PRO A 70 4.06 -16.54 12.46
CA PRO A 70 5.36 -17.13 12.17
C PRO A 70 5.31 -18.66 12.24
N SER A 71 6.04 -19.33 11.34
CA SER A 71 5.96 -20.78 11.16
C SER A 71 6.33 -21.58 12.43
N ASP A 72 7.27 -21.08 13.23
CA ASP A 72 7.68 -21.64 14.53
C ASP A 72 6.62 -21.49 15.62
N TRP A 73 5.59 -20.67 15.41
CA TRP A 73 4.46 -20.50 16.32
C TRP A 73 3.25 -21.38 15.99
N SER A 74 3.15 -21.86 14.75
CA SER A 74 2.01 -22.67 14.27
C SER A 74 1.79 -23.97 15.05
N ASN A 75 2.85 -24.60 15.55
CA ASN A 75 2.79 -25.90 16.23
C ASN A 75 2.74 -25.79 17.77
N ARG A 76 2.57 -24.59 18.32
CA ARG A 76 2.56 -24.38 19.77
C ARG A 76 1.23 -24.82 20.39
N ARG A 77 1.29 -25.54 21.52
CA ARG A 77 0.10 -26.07 22.21
C ARG A 77 -0.94 -25.01 22.59
N ASN A 78 -0.47 -23.80 22.93
CA ASN A 78 -1.33 -22.70 23.36
C ASN A 78 -1.71 -21.76 22.20
N GLY A 79 -1.36 -22.11 20.97
CA GLY A 79 -1.55 -21.25 19.80
C GLY A 79 -0.72 -19.97 19.84
N PHE A 80 -1.03 -19.05 18.93
CA PHE A 80 -0.43 -17.72 18.87
C PHE A 80 -1.19 -16.73 19.75
N SER A 81 -0.46 -15.88 20.46
CA SER A 81 -1.01 -14.75 21.20
C SER A 81 -0.04 -13.59 21.10
N TRP A 82 -0.52 -12.43 20.66
CA TRP A 82 0.29 -11.22 20.57
C TRP A 82 0.99 -10.88 21.89
N LYS A 83 0.31 -11.05 23.03
CA LYS A 83 0.89 -10.81 24.36
C LYS A 83 2.12 -11.70 24.64
N LEU A 84 2.03 -12.99 24.31
CA LEU A 84 3.14 -13.92 24.48
C LEU A 84 4.24 -13.66 23.45
N TYR A 85 3.85 -13.42 22.20
CA TYR A 85 4.77 -13.14 21.09
C TYR A 85 5.65 -11.92 21.37
N LEU A 86 5.04 -10.80 21.76
CA LEU A 86 5.74 -9.57 22.12
C LEU A 86 6.68 -9.78 23.31
N LYS A 87 6.25 -10.55 24.33
CA LYS A 87 7.06 -10.86 25.49
C LYS A 87 8.29 -11.72 25.14
N GLU A 88 8.10 -12.79 24.37
CA GLU A 88 9.20 -13.70 24.00
C GLU A 88 10.20 -13.06 23.04
N THR A 89 9.73 -12.21 22.13
CA THR A 89 10.60 -11.49 21.18
C THR A 89 11.19 -10.20 21.77
N ASN A 90 10.89 -9.89 23.05
CA ASN A 90 11.27 -8.64 23.72
C ASN A 90 10.99 -7.39 22.86
N SER A 91 9.81 -7.37 22.23
CA SER A 91 9.39 -6.33 21.29
C SER A 91 8.16 -5.58 21.78
N LYS A 92 7.82 -4.50 21.09
CA LYS A 92 6.66 -3.66 21.39
C LYS A 92 5.82 -3.48 20.12
N PRO A 93 4.49 -3.38 20.24
CA PRO A 93 3.67 -3.03 19.09
C PRO A 93 3.90 -1.57 18.70
N VAL A 94 3.67 -1.24 17.43
CA VAL A 94 3.44 0.15 17.04
C VAL A 94 2.17 0.64 17.78
N PRO A 95 2.22 1.78 18.50
CA PRO A 95 1.05 2.31 19.20
C PRO A 95 -0.14 2.51 18.25
N LYS A 96 -1.35 2.11 18.67
CA LYS A 96 -2.57 2.21 17.84
C LYS A 96 -2.84 3.64 17.41
N GLU A 97 -2.56 4.59 18.30
CA GLU A 97 -2.75 6.03 18.10
C GLU A 97 -1.89 6.55 16.93
N ALA A 98 -0.75 5.89 16.63
CA ALA A 98 0.06 6.27 15.48
C ALA A 98 -0.65 5.98 14.14
N PHE A 99 -1.51 4.96 14.09
CA PHE A 99 -2.34 4.68 12.91
C PHE A 99 -3.51 5.66 12.85
N ASP A 100 -4.14 5.96 13.99
CA ASP A 100 -5.29 6.88 14.06
C ASP A 100 -4.91 8.30 13.61
N GLU A 101 -3.73 8.80 13.99
CA GLU A 101 -3.27 10.13 13.54
C GLU A 101 -3.00 10.19 12.03
N ILE A 102 -2.44 9.12 11.45
CA ILE A 102 -2.09 9.10 10.03
C ILE A 102 -3.34 8.90 9.15
N THR A 103 -4.26 8.05 9.57
CA THR A 103 -5.49 7.75 8.82
C THR A 103 -6.40 8.97 8.64
N LYS A 104 -6.32 9.97 9.53
CA LYS A 104 -7.02 11.27 9.36
C LYS A 104 -6.69 11.98 8.03
N PHE A 105 -5.50 11.76 7.50
CA PHE A 105 -4.99 12.43 6.29
C PHE A 105 -4.71 11.44 5.14
N ALA A 106 -4.80 10.14 5.41
CA ALA A 106 -4.56 9.11 4.41
C ALA A 106 -5.69 9.09 3.36
N LYS A 107 -5.30 8.92 2.10
CA LYS A 107 -6.25 8.64 1.02
C LYS A 107 -6.75 7.20 1.16
N SER A 108 -8.06 7.00 1.02
CA SER A 108 -8.66 5.66 1.00
C SER A 108 -9.05 5.20 -0.39
N SER A 109 -8.90 3.89 -0.68
CA SER A 109 -9.30 3.36 -2.00
C SER A 109 -10.78 3.61 -2.30
N GLN A 110 -11.62 3.58 -1.27
CA GLN A 110 -13.07 3.80 -1.37
C GLN A 110 -13.45 5.23 -1.75
N GLN A 111 -12.53 6.20 -1.61
CA GLN A 111 -12.76 7.59 -2.02
C GLN A 111 -12.61 7.78 -3.54
N PHE A 112 -12.02 6.80 -4.24
CA PHE A 112 -11.86 6.84 -5.70
C PHE A 112 -13.07 6.18 -6.37
N LEU A 113 -13.66 6.92 -7.31
CA LEU A 113 -14.80 6.43 -8.08
C LEU A 113 -14.32 5.65 -9.29
N ILE A 114 -15.00 4.55 -9.63
CA ILE A 114 -14.76 3.84 -10.90
C ILE A 114 -15.01 4.82 -12.05
N ASN A 115 -14.13 4.79 -13.05
CA ASN A 115 -14.00 5.72 -14.17
C ASN A 115 -13.51 7.14 -13.81
N GLN A 116 -13.19 7.43 -12.55
CA GLN A 116 -12.51 8.67 -12.19
C GLN A 116 -11.17 8.74 -12.92
N ARG A 117 -10.87 9.92 -13.49
CA ARG A 117 -9.59 10.18 -14.15
C ARG A 117 -8.58 10.84 -13.22
N LEU A 118 -7.32 10.51 -13.45
CA LEU A 118 -6.16 11.04 -12.76
C LEU A 118 -4.94 10.99 -13.69
N GLU A 119 -3.81 11.48 -13.20
CA GLU A 119 -2.52 11.35 -13.87
C GLU A 119 -1.67 10.34 -13.09
N ALA A 120 -1.01 9.41 -13.78
CA ALA A 120 -0.21 8.37 -13.12
C ALA A 120 1.05 8.01 -13.90
N VAL A 121 2.12 7.65 -13.18
CA VAL A 121 3.36 7.14 -13.78
C VAL A 121 3.11 5.76 -14.41
N ASP A 122 3.56 5.58 -15.64
CA ASP A 122 3.56 4.27 -16.30
C ASP A 122 4.63 3.36 -15.67
N LYS A 123 4.21 2.37 -14.87
CA LYS A 123 5.15 1.41 -14.25
C LYS A 123 6.04 0.65 -15.24
N ARG A 124 5.65 0.55 -16.52
CA ARG A 124 6.47 -0.10 -17.57
C ARG A 124 7.42 0.88 -18.25
N CYS A 125 7.15 2.18 -18.14
CA CYS A 125 7.98 3.26 -18.63
C CYS A 125 7.98 4.42 -17.62
N PRO A 126 8.76 4.32 -16.52
CA PRO A 126 8.66 5.26 -15.39
C PRO A 126 8.97 6.73 -15.72
N SER A 127 9.48 7.01 -16.91
CA SER A 127 9.68 8.38 -17.42
C SER A 127 8.41 9.02 -17.97
N LEU A 128 7.29 8.30 -18.05
CA LEU A 128 6.04 8.77 -18.62
C LEU A 128 4.97 8.91 -17.54
N VAL A 129 4.36 10.09 -17.46
CA VAL A 129 3.07 10.29 -16.78
C VAL A 129 1.97 10.27 -17.84
N ARG A 130 0.91 9.49 -17.60
CA ARG A 130 -0.20 9.28 -18.55
C ARG A 130 -1.52 9.70 -17.93
N VAL A 131 -2.49 9.99 -18.80
CA VAL A 131 -3.91 10.00 -18.42
C VAL A 131 -4.32 8.59 -18.04
N ALA A 132 -4.81 8.43 -16.82
CA ALA A 132 -5.26 7.15 -16.28
C ALA A 132 -6.69 7.24 -15.75
N ASN A 133 -7.38 6.10 -15.72
CA ASN A 133 -8.71 5.96 -15.15
C ASN A 133 -8.73 4.85 -14.10
N VAL A 134 -9.52 5.04 -13.04
CA VAL A 134 -9.78 4.00 -12.04
C VAL A 134 -10.70 2.95 -12.67
N VAL A 135 -10.20 1.74 -12.86
CA VAL A 135 -10.96 0.59 -13.40
C VAL A 135 -11.61 -0.21 -12.27
N ASP A 136 -10.92 -0.34 -11.14
CA ASP A 136 -11.39 -1.04 -9.94
C ASP A 136 -10.73 -0.41 -8.71
N ASN A 137 -11.39 -0.44 -7.56
CA ASN A 137 -10.89 0.02 -6.26
C ASN A 137 -10.82 -1.10 -5.22
N THR A 138 -10.89 -2.35 -5.68
CA THR A 138 -10.70 -3.55 -4.87
C THR A 138 -9.37 -4.25 -5.19
N PRO A 139 -8.75 -4.93 -4.20
CA PRO A 139 -9.11 -4.95 -2.77
C PRO A 139 -8.77 -3.61 -2.07
N PRO A 140 -9.26 -3.39 -0.82
CA PRO A 140 -8.93 -2.20 -0.04
C PRO A 140 -7.42 -1.90 -0.02
N GLY A 141 -7.05 -0.62 -0.06
CA GLY A 141 -5.67 -0.15 -0.20
C GLY A 141 -5.14 -0.09 -1.62
N PHE A 142 -5.83 -0.69 -2.60
CA PHE A 142 -5.39 -0.74 -4.00
C PHE A 142 -6.39 -0.11 -4.96
N LEU A 143 -5.85 0.40 -6.07
CA LEU A 143 -6.58 0.73 -7.29
C LEU A 143 -6.05 -0.12 -8.43
N THR A 144 -6.95 -0.51 -9.34
CA THR A 144 -6.59 -0.93 -10.69
C THR A 144 -6.74 0.28 -11.61
N LEU A 145 -5.66 0.67 -12.27
CA LEU A 145 -5.66 1.76 -13.23
C LEU A 145 -5.60 1.24 -14.65
N GLY A 146 -6.42 1.81 -15.52
CA GLY A 146 -6.24 1.78 -16.96
C GLY A 146 -5.55 3.05 -17.45
N TYR A 147 -4.89 2.99 -18.60
CA TYR A 147 -4.36 4.17 -19.28
C TYR A 147 -5.21 4.47 -20.51
N ASP A 148 -5.71 5.71 -20.61
CA ASP A 148 -6.63 6.10 -21.68
C ASP A 148 -6.01 5.81 -23.06
N GLY A 149 -6.77 5.11 -23.91
CA GLY A 149 -6.36 4.70 -25.25
C GLY A 149 -5.39 3.51 -25.32
N TRP A 150 -5.09 2.85 -24.19
CA TRP A 150 -4.31 1.61 -24.15
C TRP A 150 -5.20 0.41 -23.82
N PRO A 151 -4.91 -0.79 -24.37
CA PRO A 151 -5.64 -2.01 -24.04
C PRO A 151 -5.53 -2.42 -22.56
N ASP A 152 -6.54 -3.11 -22.02
CA ASP A 152 -6.61 -3.51 -20.60
C ASP A 152 -5.43 -4.39 -20.12
N LYS A 153 -4.73 -5.08 -21.04
CA LYS A 153 -3.50 -5.80 -20.70
C LYS A 153 -2.39 -4.89 -20.15
N TYR A 154 -2.53 -3.57 -20.31
CA TYR A 154 -1.63 -2.56 -19.75
C TYR A 154 -2.06 -2.05 -18.37
N ASN A 155 -3.24 -2.45 -17.89
CA ASN A 155 -3.74 -2.03 -16.59
C ASN A 155 -2.77 -2.46 -15.49
N ILE A 156 -2.64 -1.63 -14.47
CA ILE A 156 -1.76 -1.86 -13.33
C ILE A 156 -2.54 -1.83 -12.03
N ARG A 157 -2.05 -2.58 -11.04
CA ARG A 157 -2.47 -2.42 -9.65
C ARG A 157 -1.48 -1.51 -8.93
N ILE A 158 -2.00 -0.61 -8.12
CA ILE A 158 -1.20 0.36 -7.39
C ILE A 158 -1.82 0.66 -6.03
N GLU A 159 -0.99 0.88 -5.01
CA GLU A 159 -1.47 1.34 -3.71
C GLU A 159 -1.94 2.78 -3.80
N VAL A 160 -3.01 3.09 -3.06
CA VAL A 160 -3.59 4.43 -2.98
C VAL A 160 -2.63 5.47 -2.41
N SER A 161 -1.71 5.03 -1.54
CA SER A 161 -0.66 5.86 -0.95
C SER A 161 0.56 6.07 -1.87
N SER A 162 0.55 5.50 -3.09
CA SER A 162 1.65 5.67 -4.02
C SER A 162 1.85 7.14 -4.42
N LEU A 163 3.11 7.56 -4.47
CA LEU A 163 3.53 8.87 -4.96
C LEU A 163 3.42 9.01 -6.48
N ASP A 164 3.14 7.90 -7.18
CA ASP A 164 2.97 7.87 -8.63
C ASP A 164 1.54 8.21 -9.07
N LEU A 165 0.69 8.64 -8.13
CA LEU A 165 -0.71 9.02 -8.35
C LEU A 165 -0.89 10.52 -8.14
N PHE A 166 -1.30 11.21 -9.20
CA PHE A 166 -1.44 12.66 -9.22
C PHE A 166 -2.87 13.10 -9.56
N PRO A 167 -3.36 14.22 -9.01
CA PRO A 167 -4.62 14.81 -9.45
C PRO A 167 -4.51 15.29 -10.90
N VAL A 168 -5.66 15.41 -11.57
CA VAL A 168 -5.73 16.03 -12.90
C VAL A 168 -5.17 17.45 -12.85
N GLY A 169 -4.28 17.77 -13.79
CA GLY A 169 -3.60 19.05 -13.90
C GLY A 169 -2.20 19.10 -13.27
N TYR A 170 -1.74 18.02 -12.63
CA TYR A 170 -0.41 17.98 -12.00
C TYR A 170 0.73 18.23 -13.00
N CYS A 171 0.71 17.55 -14.14
CA CYS A 171 1.71 17.72 -15.19
C CYS A 171 1.76 19.17 -15.71
N HIS A 172 0.58 19.76 -15.93
CA HIS A 172 0.48 21.16 -16.34
C HIS A 172 1.06 22.10 -15.28
N ALA A 173 0.71 21.92 -14.00
CA ALA A 173 1.15 22.78 -12.90
C ALA A 173 2.65 22.64 -12.58
N SER A 174 3.21 21.44 -12.74
CA SER A 174 4.63 21.14 -12.47
C SER A 174 5.54 21.38 -13.67
N GLY A 175 5.00 21.56 -14.87
CA GLY A 175 5.75 21.59 -16.13
C GLY A 175 6.23 20.21 -16.59
N HIS A 176 5.78 19.13 -15.95
CA HIS A 176 6.09 17.77 -16.38
C HIS A 176 5.30 17.40 -17.65
N PRO A 177 5.88 16.69 -18.64
CA PRO A 177 5.16 16.30 -19.84
C PRO A 177 4.08 15.26 -19.54
N LEU A 178 2.82 15.59 -19.85
CA LEU A 178 1.73 14.63 -19.86
C LEU A 178 1.69 13.89 -21.20
N GLN A 179 1.76 12.56 -21.16
CA GLN A 179 1.55 11.74 -22.33
C GLN A 179 0.05 11.60 -22.62
N VAL A 180 -0.40 12.27 -23.69
CA VAL A 180 -1.79 12.20 -24.14
C VAL A 180 -2.16 10.80 -24.67
N PRO A 181 -3.44 10.40 -24.59
CA PRO A 181 -3.92 9.15 -25.16
C PRO A 181 -3.57 9.02 -26.65
N PRO A 182 -3.24 7.81 -27.15
CA PRO A 182 -3.03 7.58 -28.56
C PRO A 182 -4.21 8.07 -29.42
N GLY A 183 -3.92 8.84 -30.46
CA GLY A 183 -4.94 9.38 -31.38
C GLY A 183 -5.55 10.72 -30.95
N CYS A 184 -5.29 11.21 -29.74
CA CYS A 184 -5.62 12.59 -29.36
C CYS A 184 -4.55 13.55 -29.88
N LYS A 185 -4.96 14.55 -30.66
CA LYS A 185 -4.14 15.74 -30.93
C LYS A 185 -4.43 16.77 -29.85
N PHE A 186 -3.42 17.52 -29.42
CA PHE A 186 -3.63 18.70 -28.56
C PHE A 186 -4.64 19.63 -29.25
N LEU A 187 -5.76 19.92 -28.59
CA LEU A 187 -6.43 21.19 -28.83
C LEU A 187 -5.52 22.21 -28.17
N ILE A 188 -4.65 22.82 -28.98
CA ILE A 188 -3.97 24.05 -28.57
C ILE A 188 -5.10 25.05 -28.39
N PHE A 189 -5.39 25.41 -27.13
CA PHE A 189 -6.15 26.62 -26.86
C PHE A 189 -5.14 27.76 -27.03
N ASP A 190 -5.11 28.33 -28.25
CA ASP A 190 -4.43 29.59 -28.55
C ASP A 190 -5.06 30.75 -27.76
#